data_AF-A0A4Y9QHR0-F1
#
_entry.id   AF-A0A4Y9QHR0-F1
#
_cell.length_a   1.000
_cell.length_b   1.000
_cell.length_c   1.000
_cell.angle_alpha   90.00
_cell.angle_beta   90.00
_cell.angle_gamma   90.00
#
_symmetry.space_group_name_H-M   'P 1'
#
loop_
_entity.id
_entity.type
_entity.pdbx_description
1 polymer ?
#
loop_
_entity_poly.entity_id
_entity_poly.type
_entity_poly.pdbx_seq_one_letter_code
_entity_poly.pdbx_strand_id
1 'polypeptide(L)'
;MRTAIILLFLLALAAVPDSLLPQRSLSPSSVAMYYRDHPGLAPVLDRMGMFEVFSSPWFAAVYLLLFTSLLGCLLPRTTPHAPHQPRLRRDAARLLCGGLVPP
;
A
#
# COMPACT_ATOMS: atom_id res chain seq x y z
N MET A 1 14.11 10.11 1.75
CA MET A 1 12.75 10.47 2.23
C MET A 1 11.75 10.69 1.08
N ARG A 2 12.19 11.04 -0.15
CA ARG A 2 11.29 11.36 -1.28
C ARG A 2 10.38 10.20 -1.72
N THR A 3 10.91 8.98 -1.76
CA THR A 3 10.16 7.77 -2.17
C THR A 3 9.07 7.39 -1.19
N ALA A 4 9.32 7.53 0.12
CA ALA A 4 8.33 7.25 1.16
C ALA A 4 7.10 8.18 1.05
N ILE A 5 7.30 9.47 0.78
CA ILE A 5 6.19 10.42 0.62
C ILE A 5 5.33 10.06 -0.60
N ILE A 6 5.97 9.62 -1.70
CA ILE A 6 5.26 9.18 -2.91
C ILE A 6 4.42 7.92 -2.62
N LEU A 7 4.97 6.93 -1.91
CA LEU A 7 4.24 5.72 -1.51
C LEU A 7 3.10 6.02 -0.53
N LEU A 8 3.30 6.95 0.41
CA LEU A 8 2.25 7.42 1.32
C LEU A 8 1.14 8.15 0.57
N PHE A 9 1.47 8.94 -0.45
CA PHE A 9 0.49 9.61 -1.31
C PHE A 9 -0.31 8.61 -2.16
N LEU A 10 0.36 7.60 -2.72
CA LEU A 10 -0.28 6.48 -3.43
C LEU A 10 -1.22 5.68 -2.53
N LEU A 11 -0.82 5.41 -1.29
CA LEU A 11 -1.69 4.76 -0.30
C LEU A 11 -2.90 5.64 0.03
N ALA A 12 -2.71 6.95 0.21
CA ALA A 12 -3.80 7.88 0.49
C ALA A 12 -4.84 7.88 -0.63
N LEU A 13 -4.41 7.86 -1.90
CA LEU A 13 -5.32 7.73 -3.05
C LEU A 13 -6.04 6.39 -3.08
N ALA A 14 -5.37 5.29 -2.70
CA ALA A 14 -5.99 3.96 -2.61
C ALA A 14 -7.03 3.86 -1.49
N ALA A 15 -6.93 4.68 -0.44
CA ALA A 15 -7.89 4.70 0.68
C ALA A 15 -9.17 5.51 0.39
N VAL A 16 -9.18 6.39 -0.62
CA VAL A 16 -10.37 7.17 -0.99
C VAL A 16 -11.56 6.30 -1.42
N PRO A 17 -11.42 5.32 -2.34
CA PRO A 17 -12.56 4.50 -2.75
C PRO A 17 -13.12 3.64 -1.62
N ASP A 18 -12.27 3.21 -0.67
CA ASP A 18 -12.68 2.40 0.48
C ASP A 18 -13.75 3.08 1.34
N SER A 19 -13.64 4.40 1.56
CA SER A 19 -14.57 5.15 2.39
C SER A 19 -15.91 5.46 1.71
N LEU A 20 -16.01 5.30 0.39
CA LEU A 20 -17.18 5.75 -0.41
C LEU A 20 -18.11 4.60 -0.81
N LEU A 21 -17.62 3.36 -0.80
CA LEU A 21 -18.33 2.20 -1.32
C LEU A 21 -18.71 1.21 -0.21
N PRO A 22 -19.88 0.57 -0.29
CA PRO A 22 -20.26 -0.45 0.67
C PRO A 22 -19.34 -1.66 0.55
N GLN A 23 -18.64 -1.98 1.65
CA GLN A 23 -17.79 -3.16 1.77
C GLN A 23 -18.63 -4.43 1.94
N ARG A 24 -18.35 -5.49 1.17
CA ARG A 24 -19.07 -6.77 1.26
C ARG A 24 -18.81 -7.46 2.59
N SER A 25 -17.61 -7.29 3.15
CA SER A 25 -17.21 -7.75 4.48
C SER A 25 -18.02 -7.16 5.64
N LEU A 26 -18.50 -5.91 5.51
CA LEU A 26 -19.27 -5.21 6.55
C LEU A 26 -20.79 -5.34 6.37
N SER A 27 -21.28 -5.25 5.12
CA SER A 27 -22.73 -5.29 4.85
C SER A 27 -23.05 -5.91 3.48
N PRO A 28 -23.21 -7.24 3.38
CA PRO A 28 -23.51 -7.91 2.11
C PRO A 28 -24.87 -7.50 1.52
N SER A 29 -25.82 -7.07 2.35
CA SER A 29 -27.13 -6.56 1.92
C SER A 29 -27.04 -5.22 1.19
N SER A 30 -26.20 -4.30 1.65
CA SER A 30 -25.97 -2.99 1.00
C SER A 30 -25.33 -3.15 -0.37
N VAL A 31 -24.42 -4.11 -0.52
CA VAL A 31 -23.83 -4.46 -1.83
C VAL A 31 -24.90 -5.03 -2.75
N ALA A 32 -25.75 -5.94 -2.28
CA ALA A 32 -26.85 -6.50 -3.08
C ALA A 32 -27.85 -5.43 -3.55
N MET A 33 -28.15 -4.43 -2.72
CA MET A 33 -28.96 -3.26 -3.09
C MET A 33 -28.26 -2.43 -4.18
N TYR A 34 -26.97 -2.13 -4.00
CA TYR A 34 -26.19 -1.38 -5.00
C TYR A 34 -26.14 -2.09 -6.36
N TYR A 35 -26.06 -3.42 -6.37
CA TYR A 35 -26.16 -4.24 -7.58
C TYR A 35 -27.52 -4.17 -8.28
N ARG A 36 -28.60 -3.97 -7.52
CA ARG A 36 -29.95 -3.78 -8.06
C ARG A 36 -30.14 -2.38 -8.62
N ASP A 37 -29.60 -1.37 -7.94
CA ASP A 37 -29.72 0.03 -8.34
C ASP A 37 -28.81 0.38 -9.54
N HIS A 38 -27.66 -0.30 -9.67
CA HIS A 38 -26.66 -0.05 -10.71
C HIS A 38 -26.17 -1.33 -11.41
N PRO A 39 -27.03 -2.04 -12.16
CA PRO A 39 -26.70 -3.34 -12.75
C PRO A 39 -25.58 -3.32 -13.80
N GLY A 40 -25.33 -2.17 -14.45
CA GLY A 40 -24.24 -2.01 -15.42
C GLY A 40 -22.89 -1.63 -14.82
N LEU A 41 -22.89 -0.85 -13.73
CA LEU A 41 -21.66 -0.34 -13.09
C LEU A 41 -21.14 -1.28 -12.00
N ALA A 42 -22.04 -1.93 -11.25
CA ALA A 42 -21.69 -2.86 -10.18
C ALA A 42 -20.71 -3.97 -10.61
N PRO A 43 -20.92 -4.72 -11.72
CA PRO A 43 -19.97 -5.77 -12.12
C PRO A 43 -18.60 -5.23 -12.54
N VAL A 44 -18.52 -3.99 -13.04
CA VAL A 44 -17.25 -3.36 -13.40
C VAL A 44 -16.46 -2.98 -12.14
N LEU A 45 -17.15 -2.37 -11.16
CA LEU A 45 -16.57 -2.06 -9.84
C LEU A 45 -16.09 -3.31 -9.10
N ASP A 46 -16.85 -4.40 -9.17
CA ASP A 46 -16.51 -5.68 -8.55
C ASP A 46 -15.24 -6.29 -9.15
N ARG A 47 -15.10 -6.24 -10.49
CA ARG A 47 -13.88 -6.69 -11.18
C ARG A 47 -12.65 -5.86 -10.81
N MET A 48 -12.82 -4.58 -10.52
CA MET A 48 -11.75 -3.71 -10.01
C MET A 48 -11.46 -3.94 -8.51
N GLY A 49 -12.27 -4.75 -7.82
CA GLY A 49 -12.13 -5.01 -6.39
C GLY A 49 -12.59 -3.86 -5.51
N MET A 50 -13.48 -2.98 -6.00
CA MET A 50 -13.93 -1.78 -5.27
C MET A 50 -14.90 -2.08 -4.12
N PHE A 51 -15.59 -3.22 -4.11
CA PHE A 51 -16.43 -3.66 -2.98
C PHE A 51 -15.65 -4.49 -1.93
N GLU A 52 -14.42 -4.89 -2.26
CA GLU A 52 -13.55 -5.77 -1.47
C GLU A 52 -12.11 -5.25 -1.54
N VAL A 53 -11.92 -3.94 -1.31
CA VAL A 53 -10.64 -3.25 -1.51
C VAL A 53 -9.53 -3.91 -0.67
N PHE A 54 -9.83 -4.30 0.58
CA PHE A 54 -8.86 -4.93 1.48
C PHE A 54 -8.38 -6.31 1.02
N SER A 55 -9.20 -7.04 0.28
CA SER A 55 -8.86 -8.37 -0.26
C SER A 55 -8.26 -8.28 -1.67
N SER A 56 -8.22 -7.08 -2.26
CA SER A 56 -7.79 -6.89 -3.62
C SER A 56 -6.26 -7.01 -3.78
N PRO A 57 -5.77 -7.69 -4.84
CA PRO A 57 -4.34 -7.88 -5.05
C PRO A 57 -3.59 -6.57 -5.34
N TRP A 58 -4.25 -5.58 -5.94
CA TRP A 58 -3.64 -4.28 -6.23
C TRP A 58 -3.41 -3.44 -4.97
N PHE A 59 -4.35 -3.46 -4.01
CA PHE A 59 -4.19 -2.79 -2.72
C PHE A 59 -3.06 -3.45 -1.91
N ALA A 60 -3.04 -4.79 -1.87
CA ALA A 60 -1.98 -5.54 -1.22
C ALA A 60 -0.59 -5.20 -1.79
N ALA A 61 -0.46 -5.04 -3.11
CA ALA A 61 0.80 -4.63 -3.74
C ALA A 61 1.30 -3.27 -3.25
N VAL A 62 0.41 -2.26 -3.16
CA VAL A 62 0.77 -0.92 -2.65
C VAL A 62 1.17 -0.97 -1.18
N TYR A 63 0.39 -1.68 -0.36
CA TYR A 63 0.68 -1.86 1.07
C TYR A 63 2.03 -2.55 1.29
N LEU A 64 2.32 -3.61 0.53
CA LEU A 64 3.60 -4.32 0.61
C LEU A 64 4.76 -3.43 0.14
N LEU A 65 4.64 -2.71 -0.98
CA LEU A 65 5.67 -1.76 -1.42
C LEU A 65 5.98 -0.70 -0.36
N LEU A 66 4.93 -0.14 0.26
CA LEU A 66 5.07 0.81 1.36
C LEU A 66 5.77 0.18 2.56
N PHE A 67 5.30 -0.99 3.00
CA PHE A 67 5.83 -1.67 4.19
C PHE A 67 7.29 -2.09 3.98
N THR A 68 7.63 -2.63 2.82
CA THR A 68 9.01 -2.96 2.44
C THR A 68 9.89 -1.71 2.39
N SER A 69 9.39 -0.59 1.84
CA SER A 69 10.11 0.69 1.86
C SER A 69 10.37 1.18 3.27
N LEU A 70 9.36 1.12 4.14
CA LEU A 70 9.45 1.55 5.53
C LEU A 70 10.41 0.66 6.33
N LEU A 71 10.28 -0.66 6.24
CA LEU A 71 11.21 -1.62 6.85
C LEU A 71 12.65 -1.36 6.40
N GLY A 72 12.87 -1.21 5.09
CA GLY A 72 14.18 -0.95 4.50
C GLY A 72 14.84 0.33 5.02
N CYS A 73 14.06 1.40 5.23
CA CYS A 73 14.61 2.66 5.73
C CYS A 73 14.54 2.80 7.28
N LEU A 74 13.70 2.05 8.01
CA LEU A 74 13.55 2.12 9.48
C LEU A 74 14.57 1.24 10.22
N LEU A 75 14.80 0.01 9.74
CA LEU A 75 15.75 -0.96 10.33
C LEU A 75 17.19 -0.43 10.54
N PRO A 76 17.79 0.37 9.64
CA PRO A 76 19.13 0.91 9.86
C PRO A 76 19.15 2.14 10.79
N ARG A 77 18.03 2.85 10.97
CA ARG A 77 17.93 4.02 11.86
C ARG A 77 17.78 3.63 13.32
N THR A 78 17.16 2.49 13.60
CA THR A 78 16.91 2.01 14.96
C THR A 78 18.06 1.19 15.53
N THR A 79 19.14 0.93 14.78
CA THR A 79 20.37 0.27 15.27
C THR A 79 21.43 1.34 15.57
N PRO A 80 21.56 1.86 16.80
CA PRO A 80 22.41 3.03 17.04
C PRO A 80 23.90 2.68 17.05
N HIS A 81 24.29 1.44 17.37
CA HIS A 81 25.71 1.08 17.54
C HIS A 81 25.93 -0.42 17.26
N ALA A 82 25.84 -0.82 16.00
CA ALA A 82 26.42 -2.11 15.57
C ALA A 82 27.84 -1.83 15.06
N PRO A 83 28.90 -2.05 15.85
CA PRO A 83 30.30 -1.91 15.38
C PRO A 83 30.66 -2.88 14.25
N HIS A 84 29.74 -3.75 13.86
CA HIS A 84 29.85 -4.72 12.76
C HIS A 84 28.61 -4.68 11.86
N GLN A 85 28.25 -3.51 11.31
CA GLN A 85 27.22 -3.43 10.27
C GLN A 85 27.84 -3.84 8.91
N PRO A 86 27.50 -5.01 8.32
CA PRO A 86 28.10 -5.46 7.06
C PRO A 86 27.72 -4.52 5.91
N ARG A 87 28.70 -4.18 5.05
CA ARG A 87 28.54 -3.22 3.94
C ARG A 87 27.37 -3.58 3.00
N LEU A 88 27.12 -4.87 2.77
CA LEU A 88 25.98 -5.36 1.97
C LEU A 88 24.61 -4.82 2.43
N ARG A 89 24.38 -4.66 3.74
CA ARG A 89 23.09 -4.18 4.29
C ARG A 89 22.92 -2.66 4.12
N ARG A 90 24.02 -1.90 4.07
CA ARG A 90 24.00 -0.46 3.73
C ARG A 90 23.75 -0.24 2.24
N ASP A 91 24.37 -1.04 1.39
CA ASP A 91 24.25 -0.92 -0.06
C ASP A 91 22.84 -1.33 -0.53
N ALA A 92 22.27 -2.40 0.05
CA ALA A 92 20.88 -2.77 -0.20
C ALA A 92 19.89 -1.66 0.21
N ALA A 93 20.08 -1.04 1.38
CA ALA A 93 19.24 0.08 1.82
C ALA A 93 19.41 1.33 0.94
N ARG A 94 20.62 1.62 0.43
CA ARG A 94 20.87 2.70 -0.53
C ARG A 94 20.22 2.43 -1.89
N LEU A 95 20.31 1.20 -2.40
CA LEU A 95 19.70 0.79 -3.67
C LEU A 95 18.17 0.85 -3.58
N LEU A 96 17.57 0.40 -2.47
CA LEU A 96 16.13 0.39 -2.26
C LEU A 96 15.53 1.77 -1.91
N CYS A 97 16.21 2.60 -1.12
CA CYS A 97 15.75 3.97 -0.80
C CYS A 97 16.20 5.00 -1.89
N GLY A 98 16.75 4.55 -3.03
CA GLY A 98 16.89 5.33 -4.27
C GLY A 98 18.18 6.13 -4.43
N GLY A 99 19.36 5.55 -4.17
CA GLY A 99 20.68 5.99 -4.70
C GLY A 99 21.16 7.41 -4.39
N LEU A 100 20.37 8.24 -3.72
CA LEU A 100 20.57 9.70 -3.61
C LEU A 100 20.84 10.13 -2.16
N VAL A 101 21.60 9.34 -1.41
CA VAL A 101 22.18 9.80 -0.14
C VAL A 101 23.67 10.06 -0.43
N PRO A 102 24.10 11.33 -0.58
CA PRO A 102 25.50 11.64 -0.81
C PRO A 102 26.38 11.17 0.36
N PRO A 103 27.68 10.95 0.12
CA PRO A 103 28.63 10.48 1.13
C PRO A 103 28.73 11.41 2.34
#